data_AF-A0A1I3JKV9-F1
#
_entry.id   AF-A0A1I3JKV9-F1
#
_cell.length_a   1.000
_cell.length_b   1.000
_cell.length_c   1.000
_cell.angle_alpha   90.00
_cell.angle_beta   90.00
_cell.angle_gamma   90.00
#
_symmetry.space_group_name_H-M   'P 1'
#
loop_
_entity.id
_entity.type
_entity.pdbx_description
1 polymer ?
#
loop_
_entity_poly.entity_id
_entity_poly.type
_entity_poly.pdbx_seq_one_letter_code
_entity_poly.pdbx_strand_id
1 'polypeptide(L)'
;MTLFRTVPPEAEPVLLTEAKQNLRLDHDAEDGLLNGLIRAAREEVEAACGLALVEQGWRLALDELPTSGVVLLRRHPVREVTSVTVYDADGAGSLVDPSRYRLEPQARPARLVFAGPLHDAQNGIEIDFTAGFGEAATDVPDLLKRAIHVLVAHWFEFRASFGASQQPVSFPSGYERLIAPWRLRRL
;
A
#
# COMPACT_ATOMS: atom_id res chain seq x y z
N MET A 1 -12.18 0.96 -12.80
CA MET A 1 -11.61 0.49 -11.50
C MET A 1 -10.37 1.28 -11.13
N THR A 2 -10.46 2.06 -10.05
CA THR A 2 -9.38 2.93 -9.57
C THR A 2 -9.12 2.65 -8.10
N LEU A 3 -7.85 2.46 -7.73
CA LEU A 3 -7.43 2.26 -6.35
C LEU A 3 -6.59 3.46 -5.92
N PHE A 4 -6.97 4.12 -4.83
CA PHE A 4 -6.20 5.24 -4.30
C PHE A 4 -6.20 5.24 -2.77
N ARG A 5 -5.14 5.81 -2.21
CA ARG A 5 -4.96 5.92 -0.75
C ARG A 5 -5.80 7.08 -0.22
N THR A 6 -6.58 6.84 0.82
CA THR A 6 -7.42 7.84 1.49
C THR A 6 -6.77 8.37 2.76
N VAL A 7 -6.05 7.52 3.48
CA VAL A 7 -5.31 7.88 4.70
C VAL A 7 -3.87 7.42 4.55
N PRO A 8 -2.86 8.32 4.66
CA PRO A 8 -1.46 7.93 4.62
C PRO A 8 -1.07 7.15 5.88
N PRO A 9 -0.01 6.33 5.85
CA PRO A 9 0.47 5.67 7.06
C PRO A 9 1.02 6.70 8.06
N GLU A 10 0.72 6.48 9.35
CA GLU A 10 1.13 7.38 10.45
C GLU A 10 2.60 7.19 10.87
N ALA A 11 3.20 6.06 10.49
CA ALA A 11 4.59 5.74 10.75
C ALA A 11 5.30 5.28 9.46
N GLU A 12 6.62 5.43 9.44
CA GLU A 12 7.46 4.84 8.41
C GLU A 12 7.95 3.46 8.85
N PRO A 13 8.08 2.48 7.92
CA PRO A 13 8.56 1.13 8.24
C PRO A 13 10.02 1.10 8.72
N VAL A 14 10.80 2.13 8.39
CA VAL A 14 12.18 2.33 8.83
C VAL A 14 12.28 3.70 9.48
N LEU A 15 12.81 3.75 10.70
CA LEU A 15 13.01 4.99 11.43
C LEU A 15 14.22 5.76 10.87
N LEU A 16 14.19 7.09 11.00
CA LEU A 16 15.29 7.95 10.61
C LEU A 16 16.61 7.57 11.32
N THR A 17 16.54 7.23 12.61
CA THR A 17 17.70 6.79 13.39
C THR A 17 18.29 5.49 12.86
N GLU A 18 17.46 4.52 12.47
CA GLU A 18 17.90 3.26 11.83
C GLU A 18 18.59 3.55 10.48
N ALA A 19 18.03 4.46 9.67
CA ALA A 19 18.61 4.87 8.40
C ALA A 19 19.98 5.56 8.57
N LYS A 20 20.10 6.47 9.54
CA LYS A 20 21.36 7.16 9.89
C LYS A 20 22.42 6.17 10.37
N GLN A 21 22.05 5.22 11.22
CA GLN A 21 22.95 4.16 11.67
C GLN A 21 23.45 3.31 10.50
N ASN A 22 22.58 2.92 9.58
CA ASN A 22 22.95 2.16 8.38
C ASN A 22 23.91 2.94 7.45
N LEU A 23 23.76 4.27 7.39
CA LEU A 23 24.62 5.18 6.62
C LEU A 23 25.84 5.70 7.38
N ARG A 24 25.97 5.37 8.67
CA ARG A 24 27.02 5.88 9.58
C ARG A 24 27.03 7.41 9.69
N LEU A 25 25.84 8.01 9.76
CA LEU A 25 25.66 9.44 9.97
C LEU A 25 25.37 9.73 11.44
N ASP A 26 26.02 10.75 12.00
CA ASP A 26 25.92 11.19 13.39
C ASP A 26 25.41 12.63 13.55
N HIS A 27 24.97 13.25 12.45
CA HIS A 27 24.49 14.64 12.39
C HIS A 27 23.06 14.74 11.82
N ASP A 28 22.46 15.92 11.92
CA ASP A 28 21.04 16.13 11.53
C ASP A 28 20.87 16.92 10.22
N ALA A 29 21.97 17.37 9.59
CA ALA A 29 21.93 18.20 8.38
C ALA A 29 21.19 17.55 7.18
N GLU A 30 21.16 16.21 7.14
CA GLU A 30 20.59 15.43 6.04
C GLU A 30 19.24 14.79 6.40
N ASP A 31 18.68 15.09 7.58
CA ASP A 31 17.46 14.43 8.08
C ASP A 31 16.26 14.67 7.16
N GLY A 32 16.14 15.86 6.58
CA GLY A 32 15.10 16.18 5.60
C GLY A 32 15.19 15.32 4.34
N LEU A 33 16.41 15.12 3.81
CA LEU A 33 16.65 14.26 2.66
C LEU A 33 16.35 12.79 2.99
N LEU A 34 16.85 12.29 4.11
CA LEU A 34 16.64 10.90 4.53
C LEU A 34 15.17 10.56 4.73
N ASN A 35 14.40 11.44 5.38
CA ASN A 35 12.95 11.26 5.52
C ASN A 35 12.25 11.18 4.15
N GLY A 36 12.69 12.00 3.18
CA GLY A 36 12.19 11.92 1.81
C GLY A 36 12.53 10.60 1.13
N LEU A 37 13.77 10.13 1.27
CA LEU A 37 14.22 8.86 0.69
C LEU A 37 13.53 7.65 1.32
N ILE A 38 13.31 7.65 2.64
CA ILE A 38 12.56 6.60 3.34
C ILE A 38 11.14 6.50 2.78
N ARG A 39 10.46 7.64 2.63
CA ARG A 39 9.11 7.69 2.04
C ARG A 39 9.08 7.15 0.61
N ALA A 40 10.00 7.60 -0.23
CA ALA A 40 10.11 7.12 -1.61
C ALA A 40 10.39 5.61 -1.66
N ALA A 41 11.22 5.09 -0.76
CA ALA A 41 11.59 3.69 -0.72
C ALA A 41 10.44 2.81 -0.24
N ARG A 42 9.66 3.28 0.76
CA ARG A 42 8.40 2.65 1.15
C ARG A 42 7.45 2.55 -0.03
N GLU A 43 7.18 3.68 -0.70
CA GLU A 43 6.21 3.75 -1.81
C GLU A 43 6.59 2.83 -2.97
N GLU A 44 7.89 2.76 -3.29
CA GLU A 44 8.43 1.84 -4.30
C GLU A 44 8.26 0.37 -3.89
N VAL A 45 8.61 -0.02 -2.66
CA VAL A 45 8.44 -1.40 -2.18
C VAL A 45 6.95 -1.79 -2.16
N GLU A 46 6.09 -0.88 -1.70
CA GLU A 46 4.64 -1.06 -1.68
C GLU A 46 4.08 -1.26 -3.09
N ALA A 47 4.48 -0.42 -4.05
CA ALA A 47 4.07 -0.53 -5.44
C ALA A 47 4.57 -1.83 -6.10
N ALA A 48 5.85 -2.16 -5.93
CA ALA A 48 6.48 -3.34 -6.53
C ALA A 48 5.87 -4.66 -6.01
N CYS A 49 5.43 -4.69 -4.76
CA CYS A 49 4.89 -5.90 -4.12
C CYS A 49 3.34 -5.94 -4.06
N GLY A 50 2.66 -4.84 -4.37
CA GLY A 50 1.22 -4.69 -4.11
C GLY A 50 0.89 -4.74 -2.61
N LEU A 51 1.79 -4.22 -1.78
CA LEU A 51 1.69 -4.26 -0.32
C LEU A 51 1.35 -2.89 0.27
N ALA A 52 0.74 -2.89 1.44
CA ALA A 52 0.77 -1.79 2.40
C ALA A 52 1.68 -2.23 3.55
N LEU A 53 2.73 -1.48 3.85
CA LEU A 53 3.70 -1.88 4.88
C LEU A 53 3.17 -1.55 6.28
N VAL A 54 2.94 -0.27 6.52
CA VAL A 54 2.25 0.25 7.71
C VAL A 54 0.78 0.46 7.37
N GLU A 55 -0.09 0.40 8.37
CA GLU A 55 -1.52 0.63 8.25
C GLU A 55 -1.84 1.95 7.55
N GLN A 56 -2.76 1.88 6.59
CA GLN A 56 -3.21 3.00 5.77
C GLN A 56 -4.61 2.70 5.23
N GLY A 57 -5.36 3.77 4.96
CA GLY A 57 -6.70 3.71 4.38
C GLY A 57 -6.66 3.72 2.86
N TRP A 58 -7.50 2.90 2.24
CA TRP A 58 -7.60 2.76 0.79
C TRP A 58 -9.06 2.78 0.34
N ARG A 59 -9.27 3.34 -0.85
CA ARG A 59 -10.54 3.28 -1.56
C ARG A 59 -10.36 2.60 -2.91
N LEU A 60 -11.20 1.60 -3.16
CA LEU A 60 -11.37 0.99 -4.47
C LEU A 60 -12.69 1.46 -5.08
N ALA A 61 -12.60 2.27 -6.13
CA ALA A 61 -13.74 2.70 -6.93
C ALA A 61 -13.92 1.75 -8.13
N LEU A 62 -15.14 1.27 -8.33
CA LEU A 62 -15.57 0.38 -9.40
C LEU A 62 -16.75 1.00 -10.12
N ASP A 63 -16.79 0.86 -11.44
CA ASP A 63 -17.91 1.36 -12.25
C ASP A 63 -19.12 0.42 -12.13
N GLU A 64 -18.86 -0.88 -12.01
CA GLU A 64 -19.86 -1.93 -11.83
C GLU A 64 -19.32 -3.10 -10.99
N LEU A 65 -20.22 -3.88 -10.39
CA LEU A 65 -19.84 -5.10 -9.69
C LEU A 65 -19.52 -6.22 -10.71
N PRO A 66 -18.40 -6.95 -10.56
CA PRO A 66 -18.13 -8.11 -11.40
C PRO A 66 -19.25 -9.14 -11.33
N THR A 67 -19.57 -9.79 -12.46
CA THR A 67 -20.63 -10.83 -12.53
C THR A 67 -20.37 -12.02 -11.60
N SER A 68 -19.11 -12.27 -11.24
CA SER A 68 -18.73 -13.29 -10.26
C SER A 68 -19.15 -12.96 -8.83
N GLY A 69 -19.51 -11.70 -8.54
CA GLY A 69 -19.73 -11.20 -7.18
C GLY A 69 -18.45 -11.10 -6.35
N VAL A 70 -17.26 -11.26 -6.97
CA VAL A 70 -15.98 -11.25 -6.27
C VAL A 70 -15.14 -10.05 -6.71
N VAL A 71 -14.82 -9.17 -5.76
CA VAL A 71 -13.92 -8.04 -5.96
C VAL A 71 -12.56 -8.36 -5.37
N LEU A 72 -11.49 -8.11 -6.13
CA LEU A 72 -10.11 -8.32 -5.69
C LEU A 72 -9.53 -7.03 -5.11
N LEU A 73 -9.22 -7.03 -3.81
CA LEU A 73 -8.54 -5.94 -3.12
C LEU A 73 -7.02 -6.08 -3.37
N ARG A 74 -6.51 -5.29 -4.32
CA ARG A 74 -5.13 -5.37 -4.83
C ARG A 74 -4.11 -4.60 -3.98
N ARG A 75 -4.38 -4.47 -2.68
CA ARG A 75 -3.45 -3.96 -1.66
C ARG A 75 -3.52 -4.87 -0.46
N HIS A 76 -2.39 -5.48 -0.09
CA HIS A 76 -2.32 -6.52 0.93
C HIS A 76 -1.30 -6.15 2.03
N PRO A 77 -1.42 -6.61 3.27
CA PRO A 77 -2.54 -7.35 3.84
C PRO A 77 -3.73 -6.42 4.14
N VAL A 78 -4.94 -6.85 3.79
CA VAL A 78 -6.18 -6.14 4.15
C VAL A 78 -6.53 -6.52 5.58
N ARG A 79 -6.80 -5.53 6.44
CA ARG A 79 -7.20 -5.77 7.83
C ARG A 79 -8.72 -5.83 7.94
N GLU A 80 -9.41 -4.82 7.44
CA GLU A 80 -10.87 -4.76 7.45
C GLU A 80 -11.42 -3.92 6.29
N VAL A 81 -12.69 -4.14 5.95
CA VAL A 81 -13.47 -3.26 5.06
C VAL A 81 -14.27 -2.33 5.94
N THR A 82 -14.00 -1.03 5.84
CA THR A 82 -14.63 0.03 6.62
C THR A 82 -16.05 0.31 6.13
N SER A 83 -16.23 0.40 4.81
CA SER A 83 -17.55 0.63 4.21
C SER A 83 -17.60 0.22 2.74
N VAL A 84 -18.80 -0.13 2.30
CA VAL A 84 -19.12 -0.26 0.87
C VAL A 84 -20.28 0.68 0.56
N THR A 85 -20.06 1.60 -0.37
CA THR A 85 -21.03 2.58 -0.82
C THR A 85 -21.39 2.31 -2.27
N VAL A 86 -22.68 2.27 -2.59
CA VAL A 86 -23.17 2.18 -3.97
C VAL A 86 -23.87 3.47 -4.34
N TYR A 87 -23.76 3.87 -5.61
CA TYR A 87 -24.37 5.08 -6.13
C TYR A 87 -25.48 4.73 -7.11
N ASP A 88 -26.65 5.35 -6.93
CA ASP A 88 -27.78 5.21 -7.84
C ASP A 88 -27.61 6.06 -9.12
N ALA A 89 -28.59 6.00 -10.02
CA ALA A 89 -28.54 6.71 -11.30
C ALA A 89 -28.46 8.24 -11.16
N ASP A 90 -28.93 8.79 -10.04
CA ASP A 90 -28.88 10.22 -9.72
C ASP A 90 -27.58 10.60 -8.98
N GLY A 91 -26.72 9.62 -8.69
CA GLY A 91 -25.45 9.80 -7.97
C GLY A 91 -25.62 9.90 -6.45
N ALA A 92 -26.77 9.52 -5.89
CA ALA A 92 -26.94 9.45 -4.45
C ALA A 92 -26.31 8.18 -3.89
N GLY A 93 -25.43 8.34 -2.90
CA GLY A 93 -24.72 7.25 -2.25
C GLY A 93 -25.55 6.58 -1.15
N SER A 94 -25.55 5.25 -1.13
CA SER A 94 -26.14 4.45 -0.06
C SER A 94 -25.17 3.39 0.45
N LEU A 95 -25.15 3.18 1.77
CA LEU A 95 -24.31 2.16 2.39
C LEU A 95 -24.90 0.77 2.17
N VAL A 96 -24.06 -0.16 1.73
CA VAL A 96 -24.41 -1.57 1.65
C VAL A 96 -24.28 -2.18 3.05
N ASP A 97 -25.31 -2.90 3.47
CA ASP A 97 -25.30 -3.63 4.73
C ASP A 97 -24.12 -4.64 4.77
N PRO A 98 -23.29 -4.64 5.84
CA PRO A 98 -22.16 -5.56 5.97
C PRO A 98 -22.52 -7.05 5.89
N SER A 99 -23.76 -7.45 6.14
CA SER A 99 -24.22 -8.84 5.95
C SER A 99 -24.28 -9.27 4.48
N ARG A 100 -24.26 -8.32 3.54
CA ARG A 100 -24.30 -8.58 2.09
C ARG A 100 -22.93 -8.83 1.47
N TYR A 101 -21.85 -8.68 2.21
CA TYR A 101 -20.51 -8.98 1.73
C TYR A 101 -19.65 -9.65 2.81
N ARG A 102 -18.65 -10.41 2.37
CA ARG A 102 -17.69 -11.08 3.26
C ARG A 102 -16.27 -10.84 2.78
N LEU A 103 -15.42 -10.35 3.68
CA LEU A 103 -13.99 -10.22 3.43
C LEU A 103 -13.29 -11.57 3.64
N GLU A 104 -12.48 -11.96 2.66
CA GLU A 104 -11.56 -13.09 2.71
C GLU A 104 -10.11 -12.56 2.63
N PRO A 105 -9.52 -12.16 3.78
CA PRO A 105 -8.26 -11.40 3.80
C PRO A 105 -7.02 -12.27 3.55
N GLN A 106 -7.16 -13.60 3.73
CA GLN A 106 -6.07 -14.57 3.61
C GLN A 106 -5.65 -14.84 2.15
N ALA A 107 -6.56 -14.60 1.20
CA ALA A 107 -6.23 -14.71 -0.21
C ALA A 107 -5.27 -13.58 -0.63
N ARG A 108 -4.44 -13.84 -1.63
CA ARG A 108 -3.55 -12.83 -2.22
C ARG A 108 -3.71 -12.81 -3.74
N PRO A 109 -4.44 -11.83 -4.32
CA PRO A 109 -5.10 -10.68 -3.66
C PRO A 109 -6.24 -11.07 -2.72
N ALA A 110 -6.51 -10.23 -1.71
CA ALA A 110 -7.64 -10.42 -0.82
C ALA A 110 -8.96 -10.27 -1.59
N ARG A 111 -10.01 -10.97 -1.15
CA ARG A 111 -11.29 -11.01 -1.87
C ARG A 111 -12.40 -10.43 -1.02
N LEU A 112 -13.25 -9.62 -1.63
CA LEU A 112 -14.52 -9.20 -1.08
C LEU A 112 -15.63 -9.90 -1.88
N VAL A 113 -16.35 -10.79 -1.23
CA VAL A 113 -17.37 -11.64 -1.85
C VAL A 113 -18.75 -11.11 -1.49
N PHE A 114 -19.53 -10.75 -2.50
CA PHE A 114 -20.89 -10.26 -2.35
C PHE A 114 -21.89 -11.43 -2.41
N ALA A 115 -22.92 -11.38 -1.57
CA ALA A 115 -23.95 -12.42 -1.46
C ALA A 115 -24.96 -12.42 -2.63
N GLY A 116 -24.91 -11.41 -3.49
CA GLY A 116 -25.78 -11.26 -4.66
C GLY A 116 -25.50 -9.95 -5.40
N PRO A 117 -26.20 -9.70 -6.52
CA PRO A 117 -26.08 -8.45 -7.27
C PRO A 117 -26.50 -7.24 -6.43
N LEU A 118 -25.83 -6.11 -6.65
CA LEU A 118 -26.17 -4.81 -6.09
C LEU A 118 -26.92 -3.99 -7.15
N HIS A 119 -28.23 -4.18 -7.26
CA HIS A 119 -29.04 -3.55 -8.31
C HIS A 119 -29.07 -2.02 -8.23
N ASP A 120 -28.85 -1.47 -7.04
CA ASP A 120 -28.84 -0.02 -6.79
C ASP A 120 -27.53 0.65 -7.24
N ALA A 121 -26.49 -0.14 -7.56
CA ALA A 121 -25.17 0.35 -8.00
C ALA A 121 -25.16 0.71 -9.50
N GLN A 122 -25.93 1.72 -9.88
CA GLN A 122 -26.07 2.17 -11.27
C GLN A 122 -25.01 3.20 -11.69
N ASN A 123 -24.35 3.83 -10.72
CA ASN A 123 -23.32 4.86 -10.94
C ASN A 123 -22.04 4.58 -10.14
N GLY A 124 -21.72 3.29 -9.97
CA GLY A 124 -20.48 2.84 -9.36
C GLY A 124 -20.59 2.45 -7.89
N ILE A 125 -19.45 1.95 -7.40
CA ILE A 125 -19.28 1.35 -6.09
C ILE A 125 -17.94 1.84 -5.54
N GLU A 126 -17.95 2.31 -4.30
CA GLU A 126 -16.74 2.62 -3.54
C GLU A 126 -16.60 1.63 -2.38
N ILE A 127 -15.41 1.04 -2.26
CA ILE A 127 -15.05 0.15 -1.17
C ILE A 127 -13.91 0.78 -0.40
N ASP A 128 -14.19 1.20 0.82
CA ASP A 128 -13.20 1.72 1.76
C ASP A 128 -12.69 0.60 2.66
N PHE A 129 -11.38 0.47 2.80
CA PHE A 129 -10.76 -0.58 3.59
C PHE A 129 -9.39 -0.14 4.13
N THR A 130 -8.96 -0.80 5.20
CA THR A 130 -7.62 -0.62 5.77
C THR A 130 -6.69 -1.74 5.36
N ALA A 131 -5.44 -1.39 5.08
CA ALA A 131 -4.40 -2.34 4.71
C ALA A 131 -3.06 -1.97 5.36
N GLY A 132 -2.30 -2.98 5.77
CA GLY A 132 -1.00 -2.84 6.44
C GLY A 132 -0.71 -4.02 7.36
N PHE A 133 0.57 -4.33 7.58
CA PHE A 133 0.96 -5.39 8.51
C PHE A 133 0.62 -5.05 9.97
N GLY A 134 0.62 -3.75 10.30
CA GLY A 134 0.21 -3.20 11.58
C GLY A 134 0.42 -1.69 11.62
N GLU A 135 0.21 -1.10 12.79
CA GLU A 135 0.30 0.36 12.99
C GLU A 135 1.76 0.82 13.18
N ALA A 136 2.66 -0.09 13.58
CA ALA A 136 4.03 0.24 13.94
C ALA A 136 5.07 -0.32 12.96
N ALA A 137 6.24 0.31 12.94
CA ALA A 137 7.40 -0.16 12.17
C ALA A 137 7.83 -1.59 12.53
N THR A 138 7.55 -2.04 13.76
CA THR A 138 7.85 -3.39 14.26
C THR A 138 6.96 -4.47 13.67
N ASP A 139 5.80 -4.11 13.12
CA ASP A 139 4.88 -5.06 12.50
C ASP A 139 5.31 -5.42 11.07
N VAL A 140 6.19 -4.61 10.48
CA VAL A 140 6.66 -4.77 9.11
C VAL A 140 7.75 -5.85 9.05
N PRO A 141 7.61 -6.87 8.17
CA PRO A 141 8.62 -7.92 8.02
C PRO A 141 10.03 -7.37 7.75
N ASP A 142 11.02 -7.89 8.47
CA ASP A 142 12.42 -7.43 8.41
C ASP A 142 13.01 -7.44 6.99
N LEU A 143 12.62 -8.39 6.14
CA LEU A 143 13.11 -8.46 4.77
C LEU A 143 12.65 -7.26 3.93
N LEU A 144 11.44 -6.74 4.19
CA LEU A 144 10.91 -5.53 3.55
C LEU A 144 11.60 -4.29 4.12
N LYS A 145 11.81 -4.20 5.45
CA LYS A 145 12.64 -3.15 6.05
C LYS A 145 14.04 -3.13 5.46
N ARG A 146 14.65 -4.30 5.24
CA ARG A 146 15.97 -4.43 4.61
C ARG A 146 15.98 -3.92 3.17
N ALA A 147 14.94 -4.20 2.38
CA ALA A 147 14.81 -3.67 1.02
C ALA A 147 14.79 -2.13 1.03
N ILE A 148 14.06 -1.53 1.98
CA ILE A 148 14.00 -0.07 2.16
C ILE A 148 15.37 0.49 2.52
N HIS A 149 16.09 -0.10 3.49
CA HIS A 149 17.44 0.32 3.82
C HIS A 149 18.40 0.28 2.61
N VAL A 150 18.29 -0.76 1.79
CA VAL A 150 19.11 -0.91 0.58
C VAL A 150 18.80 0.19 -0.44
N LEU A 151 17.51 0.52 -0.65
CA LEU A 151 17.11 1.61 -1.53
C LEU A 151 17.55 2.97 -1.01
N VAL A 152 17.29 3.27 0.27
CA VAL A 152 17.68 4.54 0.91
C VAL A 152 19.17 4.74 0.81
N ALA A 153 19.97 3.72 1.13
CA ALA A 153 21.43 3.81 1.02
C ALA A 153 21.87 4.05 -0.42
N HIS A 154 21.31 3.29 -1.36
CA HIS A 154 21.62 3.44 -2.79
C HIS A 154 21.31 4.84 -3.29
N TRP A 155 20.12 5.39 -3.01
CA TRP A 155 19.72 6.72 -3.48
C TRP A 155 20.44 7.86 -2.79
N PHE A 156 20.84 7.69 -1.53
CA PHE A 156 21.62 8.69 -0.80
C PHE A 156 22.99 8.95 -1.44
N GLU A 157 23.59 7.95 -2.09
CA GLU A 157 24.85 8.12 -2.84
C GLU A 157 24.69 9.06 -4.06
N PHE A 158 23.49 9.15 -4.64
CA PHE A 158 23.20 10.01 -5.79
C PHE A 158 22.62 11.39 -5.42
N ARG A 159 22.65 11.76 -4.13
CA ARG A 159 21.99 12.98 -3.61
C ARG A 159 22.46 14.29 -4.25
N ALA A 160 23.68 14.32 -4.80
CA ALA A 160 24.20 15.49 -5.49
C ALA A 160 23.51 15.76 -6.84
N SER A 161 22.90 14.73 -7.44
CA SER A 161 22.26 14.81 -8.76
C SER A 161 20.74 14.68 -8.69
N PHE A 162 20.23 13.96 -7.69
CA PHE A 162 18.81 13.66 -7.56
C PHE A 162 18.34 13.81 -6.12
N GLY A 163 17.25 14.56 -5.93
CA GLY A 163 16.55 14.66 -4.66
C GLY A 163 15.55 13.52 -4.43
N ALA A 164 14.92 13.52 -3.25
CA ALA A 164 13.95 12.50 -2.87
C ALA A 164 12.72 12.44 -3.80
N SER A 165 12.23 13.57 -4.30
CA SER A 165 11.07 13.64 -5.20
C SER A 165 11.33 13.09 -6.61
N GLN A 166 12.59 12.85 -6.96
CA GLN A 166 12.98 12.31 -8.26
C GLN A 166 13.15 10.79 -8.22
N GLN A 167 13.02 10.17 -7.04
CA GLN A 167 13.14 8.72 -6.87
C GLN A 167 11.87 7.99 -7.35
N PRO A 168 12.00 6.75 -7.84
CA PRO A 168 13.23 5.97 -7.98
C PRO A 168 14.06 6.35 -9.23
N VAL A 169 15.36 6.64 -9.06
CA VAL A 169 16.26 6.95 -10.20
C VAL A 169 17.06 5.75 -10.71
N SER A 170 17.30 4.77 -9.84
CA SER A 170 17.96 3.50 -10.18
C SER A 170 17.77 2.47 -9.07
N PHE A 171 18.03 1.20 -9.35
CA PHE A 171 17.84 0.11 -8.40
C PHE A 171 19.16 -0.67 -8.19
N PRO A 172 19.52 -1.00 -6.95
CA PRO A 172 20.68 -1.85 -6.68
C PRO A 172 20.36 -3.33 -6.98
N SER A 173 21.35 -4.10 -7.42
CA SER A 173 21.16 -5.49 -7.88
C SER A 173 20.57 -6.45 -6.83
N GLY A 174 20.78 -6.18 -5.54
CA GLY A 174 20.22 -6.97 -4.44
C GLY A 174 18.75 -6.70 -4.13
N TYR A 175 18.20 -5.57 -4.56
CA TYR A 175 16.84 -5.13 -4.22
C TYR A 175 15.78 -6.13 -4.69
N GLU A 176 15.84 -6.54 -5.96
CA GLU A 176 14.85 -7.44 -6.55
C GLU A 176 14.76 -8.78 -5.82
N ARG A 177 15.89 -9.30 -5.33
CA ARG A 177 15.94 -10.57 -4.58
C ARG A 177 15.26 -10.46 -3.22
N LEU A 178 15.37 -9.30 -2.56
CA LEU A 178 14.73 -9.05 -1.25
C LEU A 178 13.21 -9.01 -1.39
N ILE A 179 12.69 -8.40 -2.46
CA ILE A 179 11.25 -8.27 -2.67
C ILE A 179 10.62 -9.46 -3.43
N ALA A 180 11.41 -10.30 -4.11
CA ALA A 180 10.89 -11.40 -4.94
C ALA A 180 9.91 -12.36 -4.23
N PRO A 181 10.09 -12.76 -2.95
CA PRO A 181 9.11 -13.56 -2.22
C PRO A 181 7.78 -12.82 -2.01
N TRP A 182 7.83 -11.50 -1.98
CA TRP A 182 6.70 -10.62 -1.70
C TRP A 182 6.00 -10.15 -2.97
N ARG A 183 6.49 -10.43 -4.17
CA ARG A 183 5.78 -10.04 -5.40
C ARG A 183 4.61 -10.98 -5.66
N LEU A 184 3.49 -10.42 -6.13
CA LEU A 184 2.37 -11.20 -6.67
C LEU A 184 2.87 -12.01 -7.87
N ARG A 185 3.03 -13.33 -7.68
CA ARG A 185 3.31 -14.25 -8.79
C ARG A 185 1.99 -14.51 -9.50
N ARG A 186 1.92 -14.21 -10.79
CA ARG A 186 0.88 -14.78 -11.65
C ARG A 186 1.26 -16.25 -11.81
N LEU A 187 0.48 -17.14 -11.21
CA LEU A 187 0.53 -18.58 -11.50
C LEU A 187 -0.11 -18.84 -12.86
#